data_AF-A0A838DGC6-F1
#
_entry.id   AF-A0A838DGC6-F1
#
_cell.length_a   1.000
_cell.length_b   1.000
_cell.length_c   1.000
_cell.angle_alpha   90.00
_cell.angle_beta   90.00
_cell.angle_gamma   90.00
#
_symmetry.space_group_name_H-M   'P 1'
#
loop_
_entity.id
_entity.type
_entity.pdbx_description
1 polymer ?
#
loop_
_entity_poly.entity_id
_entity_poly.type
_entity_poly.pdbx_seq_one_letter_code
_entity_poly.pdbx_strand_id
1 'polypeptide(L)'
;MALLGLPHPILLGMVGGLGELVPMVGPIAAGLIAVPLAFLILPLWVGIASVVFFLVLSIVEANVIVPKVMQAHVGLPPFFTIVAVLAGATLYGVIGALLTLPLAAAARVYLQRLVVPAIQKK
;
A
#
# COMPACT_ATOMS: atom_id res chain seq x y z
N MET A 1 1.73 0.36 -16.49
CA MET A 1 1.57 -0.98 -17.11
C MET A 1 1.39 -0.88 -18.63
N ALA A 2 0.33 -0.24 -19.15
CA ALA A 2 0.16 -0.06 -20.61
C ALA A 2 1.35 0.67 -21.28
N LEU A 3 1.88 1.70 -20.62
CA LEU A 3 3.06 2.44 -21.08
C LEU A 3 4.35 1.59 -21.12
N LEU A 4 4.41 0.49 -20.37
CA LEU A 4 5.55 -0.44 -20.37
C LEU A 4 5.42 -1.52 -21.44
N GLY A 5 4.32 -1.55 -22.21
CA GLY A 5 4.04 -2.61 -23.17
C GLY A 5 3.69 -3.95 -22.52
N LEU A 6 3.33 -3.96 -21.23
CA LEU A 6 2.94 -5.18 -20.54
C LEU A 6 1.66 -5.76 -21.15
N PRO A 7 1.62 -7.08 -21.40
CA PRO A 7 0.43 -7.72 -21.95
C PRO A 7 -0.71 -7.65 -20.92
N HIS A 8 -1.94 -7.45 -21.40
CA HIS A 8 -3.16 -7.39 -20.57
C HIS A 8 -3.10 -6.34 -19.44
N PRO A 9 -2.79 -5.06 -19.75
CA PRO A 9 -2.58 -4.04 -18.72
C PRO A 9 -3.84 -3.75 -17.89
N ILE A 10 -5.03 -4.00 -18.45
CA ILE A 10 -6.31 -3.87 -17.73
C ILE A 10 -6.43 -4.95 -16.66
N LEU A 11 -6.12 -6.22 -16.98
CA LEU A 11 -6.18 -7.32 -16.01
C LEU A 11 -5.17 -7.11 -14.88
N LEU A 12 -3.93 -6.72 -15.21
CA LEU A 12 -2.91 -6.41 -14.21
C LEU A 12 -3.32 -5.21 -13.34
N GLY A 13 -3.93 -4.19 -13.95
CA GLY A 13 -4.49 -3.04 -13.24
C GLY A 13 -5.65 -3.43 -12.32
N MET A 14 -6.49 -4.38 -12.72
CA MET A 14 -7.57 -4.90 -11.86
C MET A 14 -7.01 -5.68 -10.67
N VAL A 15 -6.00 -6.53 -10.87
CA VAL A 15 -5.34 -7.23 -9.75
C VAL A 15 -4.73 -6.23 -8.79
N GLY A 16 -4.03 -5.21 -9.31
CA GLY A 16 -3.47 -4.14 -8.50
C GLY A 16 -4.55 -3.37 -7.75
N GLY A 17 -5.59 -2.90 -8.44
CA GLY A 17 -6.66 -2.10 -7.84
C GLY A 17 -7.51 -2.88 -6.83
N LEU A 18 -7.80 -4.16 -7.08
CA LEU A 18 -8.52 -5.01 -6.13
C LEU A 18 -7.66 -5.36 -4.92
N GLY A 19 -6.37 -5.62 -5.13
CA GLY A 19 -5.44 -5.83 -4.03
C GLY A 19 -5.29 -4.59 -3.14
N GLU A 20 -5.50 -3.39 -3.69
CA GLU A 20 -5.42 -2.12 -2.95
C GLU A 20 -6.52 -1.92 -1.89
N LEU A 21 -7.50 -2.83 -1.80
CA LEU A 21 -8.40 -2.91 -0.64
C LEU A 21 -7.60 -3.05 0.68
N VAL A 22 -6.45 -3.70 0.61
CA VAL A 22 -5.44 -3.70 1.67
C VAL A 22 -4.22 -2.98 1.11
N PRO A 23 -3.84 -1.80 1.64
CA PRO A 23 -2.71 -1.04 1.10
C PRO A 23 -1.45 -1.90 0.96
N MET A 24 -0.67 -1.62 -0.06
CA MET A 24 0.52 -2.34 -0.50
C MET A 24 0.28 -3.73 -1.10
N VAL A 25 -0.85 -4.38 -0.83
CA VAL A 25 -1.15 -5.70 -1.42
C VAL A 25 -1.37 -5.58 -2.93
N GLY A 26 -1.98 -4.50 -3.39
CA GLY A 26 -2.21 -4.21 -4.80
C GLY A 26 -0.94 -4.25 -5.66
N PRO A 27 0.00 -3.31 -5.49
CA PRO A 27 1.22 -3.28 -6.28
C PRO A 27 2.13 -4.48 -6.06
N ILE A 28 2.12 -5.12 -4.87
CA ILE A 28 2.83 -6.39 -4.67
C ILE A 28 2.22 -7.49 -5.55
N ALA A 29 0.90 -7.70 -5.49
CA ALA A 29 0.23 -8.74 -6.26
C ALA A 29 0.34 -8.49 -7.78
N ALA A 30 0.13 -7.25 -8.21
CA ALA A 30 0.28 -6.89 -9.62
C ALA A 30 1.73 -7.01 -10.10
N GLY A 31 2.70 -6.61 -9.28
CA GLY A 31 4.13 -6.74 -9.58
C GLY A 31 4.58 -8.19 -9.66
N LEU A 32 4.09 -9.04 -8.77
CA LEU A 32 4.42 -10.47 -8.73
C LEU A 32 3.98 -11.21 -10.00
N ILE A 33 2.90 -10.76 -10.64
CA ILE A 33 2.42 -11.32 -11.90
C ILE A 33 3.10 -10.62 -13.09
N ALA A 34 3.13 -9.29 -13.09
CA ALA A 34 3.58 -8.50 -14.23
C ALA A 34 5.09 -8.61 -14.49
N VAL A 35 5.91 -8.65 -13.44
CA VAL A 35 7.38 -8.65 -13.59
C VAL A 35 7.89 -9.95 -14.23
N PRO A 36 7.53 -11.16 -13.75
CA PRO A 36 7.95 -12.40 -14.41
C PRO A 36 7.41 -12.50 -15.84
N LEU A 37 6.18 -12.05 -16.07
CA LEU A 37 5.57 -12.03 -17.40
C LEU A 37 6.33 -11.12 -18.37
N ALA A 38 6.83 -9.98 -17.90
CA ALA A 38 7.68 -9.08 -18.66
C ALA A 38 8.99 -9.76 -19.06
N PHE A 39 9.65 -10.45 -18.13
CA PHE A 39 10.90 -11.17 -18.43
C PHE A 39 10.72 -12.36 -19.38
N LEU A 40 9.54 -13.00 -19.37
CA LEU A 40 9.27 -14.17 -20.19
C LEU A 40 8.91 -13.82 -21.63
N ILE A 41 8.18 -12.72 -21.84
CA ILE A 41 7.54 -12.41 -23.14
C ILE A 41 8.15 -11.18 -23.83
N LEU A 42 8.80 -10.28 -23.07
CA LEU A 42 9.31 -9.00 -23.58
C LEU A 42 10.84 -8.96 -23.53
N PRO A 43 11.47 -7.99 -24.22
CA PRO A 43 12.91 -7.81 -24.14
C PRO A 43 13.40 -7.60 -22.70
N LEU A 44 14.63 -8.04 -22.41
CA LEU A 44 15.23 -7.97 -21.06
C LEU A 44 15.12 -6.57 -20.42
N TRP A 45 15.31 -5.52 -21.22
CA TRP A 45 15.22 -4.13 -20.75
C TRP A 45 13.82 -3.77 -20.22
N VAL A 46 12.75 -4.37 -20.77
CA VAL A 46 11.37 -4.16 -20.29
C VAL A 46 11.12 -4.87 -18.98
N GLY A 47 11.70 -6.07 -18.80
CA GLY A 47 11.67 -6.79 -17.53
C GLY A 47 12.31 -5.95 -16.41
N ILE A 48 13.51 -5.42 -16.66
CA ILE A 48 14.21 -4.54 -15.72
C ILE A 48 13.41 -3.26 -15.46
N ALA A 49 12.88 -2.61 -16.51
CA ALA A 49 12.03 -1.42 -16.36
C ALA A 49 10.78 -1.70 -15.52
N SER A 50 10.20 -2.89 -15.64
CA SER A 50 9.03 -3.31 -14.84
C SER A 50 9.39 -3.47 -13.36
N VAL A 51 10.55 -4.07 -13.03
CA VAL A 51 11.03 -4.15 -11.64
C VAL A 51 11.18 -2.76 -11.04
N VAL A 52 11.86 -1.86 -11.75
CA VAL A 52 12.08 -0.48 -11.30
C VAL A 52 10.75 0.25 -11.12
N PHE A 53 9.81 0.08 -12.06
CA PHE A 53 8.49 0.69 -11.98
C PHE A 53 7.74 0.26 -10.72
N PHE A 54 7.63 -1.04 -10.44
CA PHE A 54 6.92 -1.51 -9.25
C PHE A 54 7.64 -1.15 -7.95
N LEU A 55 8.98 -1.14 -7.94
CA LEU A 55 9.75 -0.70 -6.77
C LEU A 55 9.47 0.77 -6.45
N VAL A 56 9.54 1.66 -7.44
CA VAL A 56 9.23 3.08 -7.28
C VAL A 56 7.78 3.27 -6.87
N LEU A 57 6.85 2.54 -7.50
CA LEU A 57 5.44 2.58 -7.16
C LEU A 57 5.22 2.24 -5.68
N SER A 58 5.78 1.13 -5.19
CA SER A 58 5.63 0.71 -3.78
C SER A 58 6.25 1.70 -2.80
N ILE A 59 7.38 2.33 -3.14
CA ILE A 59 8.01 3.36 -2.28
C ILE A 59 7.12 4.61 -2.21
N VAL A 60 6.64 5.09 -3.35
CA VAL A 60 5.73 6.24 -3.42
C VAL A 60 4.45 5.94 -2.66
N GLU A 61 3.93 4.74 -2.81
CA GLU A 61 2.73 4.32 -2.13
C GLU A 61 2.90 4.32 -0.60
N ALA A 62 3.93 3.64 -0.09
CA ALA A 62 4.19 3.51 1.34
C ALA A 62 4.46 4.86 2.03
N ASN A 63 5.13 5.80 1.36
CA ASN A 63 5.59 7.05 1.97
C ASN A 63 4.71 8.27 1.65
N VAL A 64 3.96 8.25 0.55
CA VAL A 64 3.20 9.42 0.08
C VAL A 64 1.71 9.12 -0.04
N ILE A 65 1.34 8.05 -0.75
CA ILE A 65 -0.07 7.75 -1.03
C ILE A 65 -0.76 7.33 0.26
N VAL A 66 -0.21 6.32 0.95
CA VAL A 66 -0.80 5.75 2.16
C VAL A 66 -0.99 6.80 3.26
N PRO A 67 0.01 7.61 3.66
CA PRO A 67 -0.20 8.62 4.71
C PRO A 67 -1.23 9.68 4.33
N LYS A 68 -1.29 10.09 3.04
CA LYS A 68 -2.29 11.05 2.55
C LYS A 68 -3.70 10.47 2.54
N VAL A 69 -3.86 9.22 2.10
CA VAL A 69 -5.14 8.50 2.11
C VAL A 69 -5.62 8.30 3.55
N MET A 70 -4.73 7.89 4.46
CA MET A 70 -5.06 7.74 5.89
C MET A 70 -5.47 9.08 6.52
N GLN A 71 -4.82 10.18 6.15
CA GLN A 71 -5.23 11.51 6.60
C GLN A 71 -6.62 11.89 6.07
N ALA A 72 -6.87 11.72 4.77
CA ALA A 72 -8.11 12.14 4.13
C ALA A 72 -9.34 11.32 4.57
N HIS A 73 -9.18 10.00 4.72
CA HIS A 73 -10.32 9.10 4.98
C HIS A 73 -10.47 8.72 6.46
N VAL A 74 -9.37 8.67 7.21
CA VAL A 74 -9.36 8.21 8.61
C VAL A 74 -9.05 9.36 9.58
N GLY A 75 -8.59 10.51 9.09
CA GLY A 75 -8.22 11.66 9.92
C GLY A 75 -6.99 11.40 10.79
N LEU A 76 -6.14 10.45 10.42
CA LEU A 76 -4.86 10.18 11.06
C LEU A 76 -3.80 11.13 10.48
N PRO A 77 -3.12 11.93 11.31
CA PRO A 77 -2.07 12.80 10.80
C PRO A 77 -0.93 11.98 10.18
N PRO A 78 -0.38 12.39 9.02
CA PRO A 78 0.64 11.62 8.29
C PRO A 78 1.86 11.23 9.13
N PHE A 79 2.26 12.11 10.04
CA PHE A 79 3.35 11.87 10.99
C PHE A 79 3.11 10.59 11.81
N PHE A 80 1.92 10.42 12.39
CA PHE A 80 1.61 9.24 13.18
C PHE A 80 1.50 7.98 12.32
N THR A 81 1.00 8.10 11.08
CA THR A 81 0.97 6.97 10.15
C THR A 81 2.37 6.47 9.84
N ILE A 82 3.32 7.36 9.54
CA ILE A 82 4.72 6.99 9.27
C ILE A 82 5.36 6.36 10.51
N VAL A 83 5.20 6.97 11.69
CA VAL A 83 5.74 6.42 12.95
C VAL A 83 5.17 5.04 13.24
N ALA A 84 3.87 4.83 13.05
CA ALA A 84 3.23 3.55 13.25
C ALA A 84 3.80 2.51 12.27
N VAL A 85 3.90 2.83 10.98
CA VAL A 85 4.47 1.93 9.96
C VAL A 85 5.91 1.55 10.30
N LEU A 86 6.73 2.51 10.73
CA LEU A 86 8.10 2.25 11.18
C LEU A 86 8.11 1.35 12.42
N ALA A 87 7.25 1.60 13.40
CA ALA A 87 7.13 0.75 14.59
C ALA A 87 6.75 -0.68 14.22
N GLY A 88 5.72 -0.87 13.38
CA GLY A 88 5.34 -2.18 12.87
C GLY A 88 6.47 -2.85 12.09
N ALA A 89 7.17 -2.09 11.25
CA ALA A 89 8.32 -2.56 10.50
C ALA A 89 9.44 -3.08 11.43
N THR A 90 9.72 -2.38 12.52
CA THR A 90 10.75 -2.80 13.48
C THR A 90 10.35 -4.04 14.29
N LEU A 91 9.06 -4.22 14.58
CA LEU A 91 8.56 -5.31 15.41
C LEU A 91 8.43 -6.63 14.64
N TYR A 92 7.86 -6.60 13.44
CA TYR A 92 7.54 -7.79 12.64
C TYR A 92 8.01 -7.70 11.19
N GLY A 93 8.96 -6.82 10.89
CA GLY A 93 9.47 -6.63 9.53
C GLY A 93 8.38 -6.15 8.58
N VAL A 94 8.44 -6.62 7.34
CA VAL A 94 7.50 -6.25 6.27
C VAL A 94 6.05 -6.56 6.66
N ILE A 95 5.80 -7.68 7.35
CA ILE A 95 4.45 -8.07 7.79
C ILE A 95 3.91 -7.06 8.79
N GLY A 96 4.73 -6.60 9.74
CA GLY A 96 4.31 -5.59 10.71
C GLY A 96 4.02 -4.24 10.07
N ALA A 97 4.81 -3.83 9.08
CA ALA A 97 4.57 -2.62 8.31
C ALA A 97 3.19 -2.67 7.60
N LEU A 98 2.88 -3.80 6.96
CA LEU A 98 1.60 -4.03 6.28
C LEU A 98 0.41 -4.01 7.24
N LEU A 99 0.50 -4.73 8.36
CA LEU A 99 -0.59 -4.83 9.33
C LEU A 99 -0.82 -3.55 10.11
N THR A 100 0.17 -2.67 10.19
CA THR A 100 0.04 -1.41 10.93
C THR A 100 -1.06 -0.52 10.36
N LEU A 101 -1.23 -0.48 9.04
CA LEU A 101 -2.22 0.38 8.39
C LEU A 101 -3.67 0.05 8.78
N PRO A 102 -4.15 -1.20 8.62
CA PRO A 102 -5.50 -1.56 9.07
C PRO A 102 -5.65 -1.45 10.60
N LEU A 103 -4.61 -1.76 11.37
CA LEU A 103 -4.64 -1.60 12.83
C LEU A 103 -4.76 -0.14 13.26
N ALA A 104 -4.03 0.77 12.62
CA ALA A 104 -4.11 2.20 12.89
C ALA A 104 -5.51 2.74 12.56
N ALA A 105 -6.09 2.29 11.44
CA ALA A 105 -7.46 2.63 11.07
C ALA A 105 -8.48 2.12 12.10
N ALA A 106 -8.38 0.85 12.49
CA ALA A 106 -9.25 0.25 13.50
C ALA A 106 -9.13 0.96 14.86
N ALA A 107 -7.89 1.26 15.29
CA ALA A 107 -7.62 2.00 16.52
C ALA A 107 -8.25 3.39 16.49
N ARG A 108 -8.17 4.11 15.36
CA ARG A 108 -8.79 5.43 15.22
C ARG A 108 -10.31 5.37 15.32
N VAL A 109 -10.93 4.41 14.65
CA VAL A 109 -12.39 4.19 14.73
C VAL A 109 -12.80 3.85 16.17
N TYR A 110 -12.05 2.99 16.85
CA TYR A 110 -12.29 2.63 18.24
C TYR A 110 -12.23 3.85 19.16
N LEU A 111 -11.17 4.66 19.05
CA LEU A 111 -10.98 5.87 19.84
C LEU A 111 -12.11 6.88 19.61
N GLN A 112 -12.47 7.14 18.35
CA GLN A 112 -13.52 8.10 18.01
C GLN A 112 -14.91 7.66 18.45
N ARG A 113 -15.24 6.36 18.32
CA ARG A 113 -16.58 5.87 18.60
C ARG A 113 -16.83 5.53 20.07
N LEU A 114 -15.81 5.08 20.82
CA LEU A 114 -16.00 4.58 22.18
C LEU A 114 -15.34 5.45 23.24
N VAL A 115 -14.14 5.98 22.98
CA VAL A 115 -13.37 6.71 24.00
C VAL A 115 -13.75 8.19 24.07
N VAL A 116 -13.82 8.88 22.93
CA VAL A 116 -14.17 10.33 22.90
C VAL A 116 -15.56 10.60 23.51
N PRO A 117 -16.63 9.83 23.19
CA PRO A 117 -17.94 10.06 23.78
C PRO A 117 -18.00 9.72 25.27
N ALA A 118 -17.19 8.77 25.75
CA ALA A 118 -17.11 8.41 27.16
C ALA A 118 -16.45 9.51 28.01
N ILE A 119 -15.48 10.24 27.44
CA ILE A 119 -14.79 11.35 28.13
C ILE A 119 -15.65 12.62 28.15
N GLN A 120 -16.41 12.88 27.08
CA GLN A 120 -17.29 14.06 26.99
C GLN A 120 -18.61 13.94 27.79
N LYS A 121 -18.91 12.75 28.34
CA LYS A 121 -20.12 12.52 29.15
C LYS A 121 -19.96 12.88 30.64
N LYS A 122 -18.87 13.54 31.02
CA LYS A 122 -18.67 14.18 32.34
C LYS A 122 -18.80 15.68 32.22
#